data_AF-M0KV18-F1
#
_entry.id   AF-M0KV18-F1
#
_cell.length_a   1.000
_cell.length_b   1.000
_cell.length_c   1.000
_cell.angle_alpha   90.00
_cell.angle_beta   90.00
_cell.angle_gamma   90.00
#
_symmetry.space_group_name_H-M   'P 1'
#
loop_
_entity.id
_entity.type
_entity.pdbx_description
1 polymer ?
#
loop_
_entity_poly.entity_id
_entity_poly.type
_entity_poly.pdbx_seq_one_letter_code
_entity_poly.pdbx_strand_id
1 'polypeptide(L)'
;MRSEIAVEAATAEEVSELRRALRGNQRVDLVATNAETVELSGERRGLRELTRTLLVRERSAREFGQAALAAADRSVRTRLQKAV
;
A
#
# COMPACT_ATOMS: atom_id res chain seq x y z
N MET A 1 3.12 17.67 9.52
CA MET A 1 3.99 16.68 10.19
C MET A 1 4.03 15.44 9.31
N ARG A 2 5.23 15.08 8.83
CA ARG A 2 5.45 13.79 8.14
C ARG A 2 5.67 12.73 9.21
N SER A 3 5.15 11.53 8.97
CA SER A 3 5.28 10.37 9.85
C SER A 3 5.95 9.25 9.07
N GLU A 4 6.87 8.56 9.73
CA GLU A 4 7.43 7.30 9.24
C GLU A 4 6.60 6.15 9.82
N ILE A 5 6.20 5.22 8.97
CA ILE A 5 5.43 4.04 9.34
C ILE A 5 6.05 2.81 8.69
N ALA A 6 6.09 1.70 9.44
CA ALA A 6 6.41 0.40 8.91
C ALA A 6 5.11 -0.35 8.56
N VAL A 7 4.97 -0.78 7.31
CA VAL A 7 3.88 -1.62 6.86
C VAL A 7 4.43 -3.02 6.69
N GLU A 8 3.90 -3.98 7.45
CA GLU A 8 4.21 -5.39 7.26
C GLU A 8 3.89 -5.82 5.82
N ALA A 9 4.85 -6.44 5.15
CA ALA A 9 4.69 -7.03 3.82
C ALA A 9 5.04 -8.51 3.92
N ALA A 10 4.08 -9.39 3.61
CA ALA A 10 4.25 -10.83 3.77
C ALA A 10 4.79 -11.50 2.50
N THR A 11 4.70 -10.82 1.34
CA THR A 11 5.06 -11.39 0.04
C THR A 11 5.67 -10.35 -0.91
N ALA A 12 6.44 -10.81 -1.90
CA ALA A 12 7.00 -9.95 -2.94
C ALA A 12 5.93 -9.28 -3.81
N GLU A 13 4.80 -9.98 -4.02
CA GLU A 13 3.63 -9.47 -4.73
C GLU A 13 3.04 -8.26 -3.99
N GLU A 14 2.81 -8.35 -2.68
CA GLU A 14 2.30 -7.24 -1.88
C GLU A 14 3.24 -6.02 -1.90
N VAL A 15 4.56 -6.24 -1.84
CA VAL A 15 5.56 -5.16 -1.99
C VAL A 15 5.45 -4.50 -3.37
N SER A 16 5.35 -5.31 -4.43
CA SER A 16 5.20 -4.82 -5.80
C SER A 16 3.92 -3.98 -5.95
N GLU A 17 2.81 -4.44 -5.38
CA GLU A 17 1.54 -3.73 -5.47
C GLU A 17 1.51 -2.45 -4.65
N LEU A 18 2.16 -2.42 -3.48
CA LEU A 18 2.36 -1.19 -2.72
C LEU A 18 3.20 -0.17 -3.52
N ARG A 19 4.32 -0.60 -4.11
CA ARG A 19 5.14 0.26 -4.98
C ARG A 19 4.34 0.80 -6.16
N ARG A 20 3.48 -0.01 -6.76
CA ARG A 20 2.61 0.41 -7.87
C ARG A 20 1.57 1.44 -7.41
N ALA A 21 1.01 1.29 -6.22
CA ALA A 21 0.06 2.25 -5.65
C ALA A 21 0.72 3.61 -5.34
N LEU A 22 2.00 3.59 -4.94
CA LEU A 22 2.78 4.79 -4.63
C LEU A 22 3.14 5.63 -5.85
N ARG A 23 3.26 5.04 -7.06
CA ARG A 23 3.60 5.80 -8.28
C ARG A 23 2.66 6.98 -8.56
N GLY A 24 1.41 6.92 -8.10
CA GLY A 24 0.43 7.99 -8.22
C GLY A 24 0.33 8.93 -7.02
N ASN A 25 1.17 8.76 -5.99
CA ASN A 25 1.07 9.46 -4.71
C ASN A 25 2.36 10.24 -4.40
N GLN A 26 2.34 11.56 -4.62
CA GLN A 26 3.49 12.44 -4.36
C GLN A 26 3.70 12.80 -2.88
N ARG A 27 2.82 12.32 -1.98
CA ARG A 27 2.82 12.69 -0.55
C ARG A 27 3.30 11.58 0.37
N VAL A 28 3.66 10.44 -0.20
CA VAL A 28 4.17 9.28 0.52
C VAL A 28 5.36 8.74 -0.26
N ASP A 29 6.50 8.71 0.42
CA ASP A 29 7.76 8.20 -0.09
C ASP A 29 7.98 6.77 0.46
N LEU A 30 8.51 5.88 -0.37
CA LEU A 30 9.04 4.59 0.08
C LEU A 30 10.47 4.80 0.55
N VAL A 31 10.71 4.61 1.84
CA VAL A 31 12.01 4.85 2.48
C VAL A 31 12.89 3.62 2.35
N ALA A 32 12.36 2.45 2.74
CA ALA A 32 13.08 1.19 2.72
C ALA A 32 12.14 0.01 2.45
N THR A 33 12.74 -1.11 2.05
CA THR A 33 12.07 -2.41 1.97
C THR A 33 13.03 -3.44 2.54
N ASN A 34 12.59 -4.24 3.49
CA ASN A 34 13.31 -5.42 3.96
C ASN A 34 12.46 -6.68 3.71
N ALA A 35 12.87 -7.83 4.25
CA ALA A 35 12.19 -9.11 4.02
C ALA A 35 10.78 -9.19 4.61
N GLU A 36 10.45 -8.35 5.60
CA GLU A 36 9.22 -8.43 6.40
C GLU A 36 8.38 -7.14 6.37
N THR A 37 9.00 -5.99 6.06
CA THR A 37 8.34 -4.69 6.12
C THR A 37 8.74 -3.76 4.97
N VAL A 38 7.83 -2.84 4.69
CA VAL A 38 8.03 -1.68 3.83
C VAL A 38 7.89 -0.42 4.68
N GLU A 39 8.93 0.40 4.69
CA GLU A 39 8.94 1.67 5.42
C GLU A 39 8.46 2.79 4.51
N LEU A 40 7.48 3.56 4.98
CA LEU A 40 6.89 4.68 4.28
C LEU A 40 7.06 5.96 5.10
N SER A 41 7.41 7.07 4.45
CA SER A 41 7.39 8.39 5.05
C SER A 41 6.37 9.25 4.34
N GLY A 42 5.44 9.87 5.06
CA GLY A 42 4.42 10.66 4.39
C GLY A 42 3.55 11.47 5.32
N GLU A 43 2.75 12.35 4.71
CA GLU A 43 1.73 13.07 5.44
C GLU A 43 0.50 12.18 5.68
N ARG A 44 -0.20 12.41 6.79
CA ARG A 44 -1.45 11.70 7.10
C ARG A 44 -2.47 11.74 5.95
N ARG A 45 -2.51 12.85 5.20
CA ARG A 45 -3.34 12.97 4.00
C ARG A 45 -2.88 12.04 2.88
N GLY A 46 -1.57 11.97 2.63
CA GLY A 46 -0.98 11.07 1.65
C GLY A 46 -1.25 9.60 1.98
N LEU A 47 -1.14 9.21 3.25
CA LEU A 47 -1.42 7.83 3.71
C LEU A 47 -2.90 7.45 3.54
N ARG A 48 -3.82 8.39 3.80
CA ARG A 48 -5.26 8.22 3.51
C ARG A 48 -5.54 8.10 2.01
N GLU A 49 -4.86 8.89 1.19
CA GLU A 49 -4.96 8.80 -0.28
C GLU A 49 -4.43 7.45 -0.79
N LEU A 50 -3.30 6.97 -0.26
CA LEU A 50 -2.75 5.65 -0.58
C LEU A 50 -3.74 4.52 -0.25
N THR A 51 -4.36 4.58 0.93
CA THR A 51 -5.39 3.62 1.36
C THR A 51 -6.59 3.60 0.39
N ARG A 52 -7.02 4.78 -0.09
CA ARG A 52 -8.11 4.89 -1.07
C ARG A 52 -7.70 4.33 -2.43
N THR A 53 -6.48 4.61 -2.89
CA THR A 53 -5.94 4.05 -4.15
C THR A 53 -5.95 2.53 -4.12
N LEU A 54 -5.45 1.92 -3.05
CA LEU A 54 -5.49 0.46 -2.88
C LEU A 54 -6.92 -0.10 -2.90
N LEU A 55 -7.88 0.60 -2.29
CA LEU A 55 -9.30 0.18 -2.33
C LEU A 55 -9.89 0.21 -3.74
N VAL A 56 -9.59 1.26 -4.53
CA VAL A 56 -10.07 1.38 -5.91
C VAL A 56 -9.46 0.26 -6.77
N ARG A 57 -8.17 0.00 -6.60
CA ARG A 57 -7.47 -1.07 -7.32
C ARG A 57 -7.99 -2.46 -6.94
N GLU A 58 -8.22 -2.71 -5.65
CA GLU A 58 -8.86 -3.93 -5.14
C GLU A 58 -10.22 -4.16 -5.82
N ARG A 59 -11.05 -3.12 -5.94
CA ARG A 59 -12.37 -3.20 -6.58
C ARG A 59 -12.26 -3.50 -8.08
N SER A 60 -11.38 -2.79 -8.77
CA SER A 60 -11.15 -2.99 -10.20
C SER A 60 -10.60 -4.40 -10.47
N ALA A 61 -9.63 -4.87 -9.69
CA ALA A 61 -9.09 -6.22 -9.80
C ALA A 61 -10.19 -7.29 -9.62
N ARG A 62 -11.13 -7.10 -8.69
CA ARG A 62 -12.30 -8.00 -8.56
C ARG A 62 -13.20 -7.96 -9.78
N GLU A 63 -13.50 -6.77 -10.30
CA GLU A 63 -14.35 -6.57 -11.48
C GLU A 63 -13.79 -7.28 -12.71
N PHE A 64 -12.47 -7.30 -12.88
CA PHE A 64 -11.79 -7.96 -14.00
C PHE A 64 -11.31 -9.39 -13.70
N GLY A 65 -11.78 -10.03 -12.63
CA GLY A 65 -11.45 -11.43 -12.31
C GLY A 65 -10.02 -11.68 -11.83
N GLN A 66 -9.29 -10.65 -11.42
CA GLN A 66 -7.90 -10.71 -10.97
C GLN A 66 -7.83 -10.97 -9.45
N ALA A 67 -8.23 -12.16 -9.02
CA ALA A 67 -8.39 -12.51 -7.60
C ALA A 67 -7.11 -12.33 -6.77
N ALA A 68 -5.95 -12.74 -7.29
CA ALA A 68 -4.67 -12.61 -6.59
C ALA A 68 -4.29 -11.14 -6.36
N LEU A 69 -4.49 -10.28 -7.37
CA LEU A 69 -4.23 -8.84 -7.27
C LEU A 69 -5.16 -8.19 -6.25
N ALA A 70 -6.45 -8.52 -6.29
CA ALA A 70 -7.42 -8.02 -5.32
C ALA A 70 -7.08 -8.44 -3.88
N ALA A 71 -6.55 -9.64 -3.68
CA ALA A 71 -6.11 -10.12 -2.38
C ALA A 71 -4.87 -9.35 -1.89
N ALA A 72 -3.88 -9.14 -2.76
CA ALA A 72 -2.68 -8.37 -2.43
C ALA A 72 -3.01 -6.92 -2.06
N ASP A 73 -3.79 -6.22 -2.90
CA ASP A 73 -4.22 -4.82 -2.63
C ASP A 73 -5.01 -4.71 -1.31
N ARG A 74 -5.92 -5.67 -1.04
CA ARG A 74 -6.67 -5.72 0.23
C ARG A 74 -5.74 -5.90 1.41
N SER A 75 -4.80 -6.83 1.32
CA SER A 75 -3.87 -7.20 2.39
C SER A 75 -3.00 -6.00 2.78
N VAL A 76 -2.34 -5.38 1.80
CA VAL A 76 -1.54 -4.16 1.98
C VAL A 76 -2.38 -3.04 2.58
N ARG A 77 -3.59 -2.81 2.07
CA ARG A 77 -4.51 -1.78 2.58
C ARG A 77 -4.84 -2.00 4.05
N THR A 78 -5.19 -3.23 4.44
CA THR A 78 -5.55 -3.54 5.83
C THR A 78 -4.37 -3.34 6.77
N ARG A 79 -3.14 -3.68 6.36
CA ARG A 79 -1.94 -3.47 7.18
C ARG A 79 -1.58 -1.99 7.28
N LEU A 80 -1.65 -1.26 6.18
CA LEU A 80 -1.46 0.20 6.16
C LEU A 80 -2.46 0.89 7.11
N GLN A 81 -3.73 0.48 7.12
CA GLN A 81 -4.74 1.04 8.03
C GLN A 81 -4.47 0.76 9.50
N LYS A 82 -3.75 -0.31 9.83
CA LYS A 82 -3.33 -0.61 11.21
C LYS A 82 -2.11 0.19 11.65
N ALA A 83 -1.24 0.55 10.69
CA ALA A 83 0.00 1.28 10.95
C ALA A 83 -0.19 2.82 11.04
N VAL A 84 -1.40 3.34 10.74
CA VAL A 84 -1.73 4.79 10.64
C VAL A 84 -2.74 5.20 11.69
#